data_AF-A0A2J8K805-F1
#
_entry.id   AF-A0A2J8K805-F1
#
_cell.length_a   1.000
_cell.length_b   1.000
_cell.length_c   1.000
_cell.angle_alpha   90.00
_cell.angle_beta   90.00
_cell.angle_gamma   90.00
#
_symmetry.space_group_name_H-M   'P 1'
#
loop_
_entity.id
_entity.type
_entity.pdbx_description
1 polymer ?
#
loop_
_entity_poly.entity_id
_entity_poly.type
_entity_poly.pdbx_seq_one_letter_code
_entity_poly.pdbx_strand_id
1 'polypeptide(L)' 'MGAPTLPPAWQPFLKDHRISTFKNWPFLEGCACTPERMAEAGFIHCPTENEPDLAQCFFCFKELEGWEPDDDPM' A
#
# COMPACT_ATOMS: atom_id res chain seq x y z
N MET A 1 -15.88 19.38 0.46
CA MET A 1 -14.92 19.36 -0.66
C MET A 1 -14.81 17.92 -1.12
N GLY A 2 -15.49 17.56 -2.22
CA GLY A 2 -15.49 16.18 -2.71
C GLY A 2 -14.25 15.92 -3.54
N ALA A 3 -13.50 14.86 -3.24
CA ALA A 3 -12.40 14.43 -4.08
C ALA A 3 -12.92 14.20 -5.52
N PRO A 4 -12.16 14.58 -6.56
CA PRO A 4 -12.55 14.34 -7.94
C PRO A 4 -12.80 12.84 -8.15
N THR A 5 -13.96 12.48 -8.71
CA THR A 5 -14.29 11.08 -9.01
C THR A 5 -13.47 10.62 -10.22
N LEU A 6 -12.28 10.07 -9.96
CA LEU A 6 -11.46 9.44 -10.99
C LEU A 6 -12.07 8.10 -11.43
N PRO A 7 -11.91 7.71 -12.71
CA PRO A 7 -12.20 6.34 -13.15
C PRO A 7 -11.45 5.31 -12.29
N PRO A 8 -12.00 4.10 -12.06
CA PRO A 8 -11.37 3.10 -11.20
C PRO A 8 -9.90 2.82 -11.52
N ALA A 9 -9.55 2.73 -12.82
CA ALA A 9 -8.18 2.48 -13.26
C ALA A 9 -7.17 3.57 -12.84
N TRP A 10 -7.64 4.78 -12.54
CA TRP A 10 -6.79 5.92 -12.16
C TRP A 10 -6.83 6.22 -10.66
N GLN A 11 -7.70 5.55 -9.89
CA GLN A 11 -7.79 5.75 -8.45
C GLN A 11 -6.45 5.46 -7.72
N PRO A 12 -5.68 4.41 -8.09
CA PRO A 12 -4.39 4.15 -7.45
C PRO A 12 -3.33 5.24 -7.63
N PHE A 13 -3.52 6.21 -8.54
CA PHE A 13 -2.63 7.37 -8.63
C PHE A 13 -2.76 8.28 -7.41
N LEU A 14 -3.90 8.29 -6.72
CA LEU A 14 -4.09 9.04 -5.49
C LEU A 14 -3.44 8.30 -4.32
N LYS A 15 -2.52 8.97 -3.60
CA LYS A 15 -1.89 8.40 -2.41
C LYS A 15 -2.92 7.95 -1.37
N ASP A 16 -3.92 8.78 -1.10
CA ASP A 16 -4.99 8.48 -0.14
C ASP A 16 -5.76 7.19 -0.51
N HIS A 17 -5.96 6.94 -1.80
CA HIS A 17 -6.58 5.71 -2.27
C HIS A 17 -5.67 4.51 -1.95
N ARG A 18 -4.36 4.62 -2.21
CA ARG A 18 -3.41 3.55 -1.88
C ARG A 18 -3.36 3.28 -0.37
N ILE A 19 -3.29 4.32 0.46
CA ILE A 19 -3.36 4.19 1.93
C ILE A 19 -4.61 3.40 2.34
N SER A 20 -5.78 3.72 1.75
CA SER A 20 -7.05 3.06 2.08
C SER A 20 -7.09 1.55 1.78
N THR A 21 -6.16 1.04 0.97
CA THR A 21 -6.05 -0.40 0.69
C THR A 21 -5.46 -1.17 1.88
N PHE A 22 -4.63 -0.54 2.70
CA PHE A 22 -3.96 -1.16 3.85
C PHE A 22 -4.93 -1.40 5.01
N LYS A 23 -5.63 -2.53 4.96
CA LYS A 23 -6.51 -3.02 6.02
C LYS A 23 -5.78 -4.05 6.87
N ASN A 24 -5.77 -3.85 8.19
CA ASN A 24 -5.10 -4.72 9.17
C ASN A 24 -3.60 -4.92 8.91
N TRP A 25 -2.93 -3.92 8.34
CA TRP A 25 -1.49 -3.96 8.13
C TRP A 25 -0.75 -4.00 9.48
N PRO A 26 0.22 -4.92 9.66
CA PRO A 26 0.83 -5.16 10.97
C PRO A 26 1.78 -4.04 11.43
N PHE A 27 2.34 -3.26 10.50
CA PHE A 27 3.37 -2.27 10.78
C PHE A 27 2.79 -0.85 10.80
N LEU A 28 2.61 -0.30 11.99
CA LEU A 28 1.99 1.02 12.21
C LEU A 28 3.01 2.00 12.80
N GLU A 29 2.67 2.68 13.89
CA GLU A 29 3.55 3.64 14.55
C GLU A 29 4.90 3.02 14.95
N GLY A 30 6.00 3.72 14.66
CA GLY A 30 7.35 3.28 14.98
C GLY A 30 8.00 2.34 13.95
N CYS A 31 7.30 1.96 12.88
CA CYS A 31 7.85 1.17 11.78
C CYS A 31 8.23 2.05 10.57
N ALA A 32 9.15 1.56 9.74
CA ALA A 32 9.58 2.17 8.48
C ALA A 32 8.63 1.83 7.31
N CYS A 33 7.90 0.72 7.40
CA CYS A 33 6.95 0.25 6.38
C CYS A 33 5.48 0.53 6.76
N THR A 34 5.18 1.73 7.26
CA THR A 34 3.77 2.11 7.58
C THR A 34 2.92 2.21 6.31
N PRO A 35 1.58 2.13 6.39
CA PRO A 35 0.69 2.32 5.25
C PRO A 35 0.98 3.60 4.45
N GLU A 36 1.32 4.70 5.12
CA GLU A 36 1.65 5.97 4.49
C GLU A 36 2.96 5.91 3.70
N ARG A 37 3.98 5.19 4.21
CA ARG A 37 5.28 5.02 3.54
C ARG A 37 5.20 4.03 2.39
N MET A 38 4.51 2.91 2.61
CA MET A 38 4.19 1.93 1.57
C MET A 38 3.43 2.58 0.42
N ALA A 39 2.38 3.34 0.72
CA ALA A 39 1.62 4.06 -0.27
C ALA A 39 2.44 5.15 -0.97
N GLU A 40 3.34 5.87 -0.28
CA GLU A 40 4.23 6.85 -0.92
C GLU A 40 5.08 6.19 -2.02
N ALA A 41 5.64 5.01 -1.76
CA ALA A 41 6.43 4.23 -2.71
C ALA A 41 5.60 3.58 -3.84
N GLY A 42 4.27 3.69 -3.79
CA GLY A 42 3.37 3.16 -4.82
C GLY A 42 2.82 1.77 -4.52
N PHE A 43 3.02 1.22 -3.32
CA PHE A 43 2.39 -0.03 -2.94
C PHE A 43 0.91 0.14 -2.62
N ILE A 44 0.15 -0.90 -2.98
CA ILE A 44 -1.20 -1.18 -2.50
C ILE A 44 -1.18 -2.52 -1.75
N HIS A 45 -2.03 -2.66 -0.75
CA HIS A 45 -2.18 -3.91 -0.01
C HIS A 45 -3.14 -4.84 -0.76
N CYS A 46 -2.67 -6.05 -1.08
CA CYS A 46 -3.42 -7.06 -1.81
C CYS A 46 -3.24 -8.44 -1.16
N PRO A 47 -3.68 -8.63 0.10
CA PRO A 47 -3.40 -9.84 0.87
C PRO A 47 -4.11 -11.06 0.28
N THR A 48 -3.48 -12.23 0.41
CA THR A 48 -4.10 -13.53 0.14
C THR A 48 -4.34 -14.29 1.44
N GLU A 49 -4.99 -15.45 1.39
CA GLU A 49 -5.19 -16.29 2.59
C GLU A 49 -3.87 -16.77 3.20
N ASN A 50 -2.82 -16.94 2.37
CA ASN A 50 -1.51 -17.43 2.81
C ASN A 50 -0.48 -16.31 3.00
N GLU A 51 -0.71 -15.13 2.42
CA GLU A 51 0.24 -14.02 2.36
C GLU A 51 -0.49 -12.75 2.86
N PRO A 52 -0.68 -12.62 4.19
CA PRO A 52 -1.51 -11.57 4.78
C PRO A 52 -0.89 -10.17 4.70
N ASP A 53 0.39 -10.07 4.38
CA ASP A 53 1.15 -8.83 4.22
C ASP A 53 1.61 -8.60 2.76
N LEU A 54 1.00 -9.28 1.79
CA LEU A 54 1.31 -9.09 0.37
C LEU A 54 0.98 -7.67 -0.08
N ALA A 55 2.00 -7.00 -0.64
CA ALA A 55 1.87 -5.67 -1.23
C ALA A 55 2.34 -5.68 -2.69
N GLN A 56 1.63 -4.95 -3.55
CA GLN A 56 1.95 -4.83 -4.97
C GLN A 56 2.11 -3.35 -5.37
N CYS A 57 3.15 -3.02 -6.13
CA CYS A 57 3.25 -1.68 -6.72
C CYS A 57 2.19 -1.48 -7.80
N PHE A 58 1.36 -0.44 -7.69
CA PHE A 58 0.25 -0.21 -8.63
C PHE A 58 0.69 0.10 -10.08
N PHE A 59 1.94 0.53 -10.25
CA PHE A 59 2.44 1.01 -11.54
C PHE A 59 3.38 0.00 -12.22
N CYS A 60 4.32 -0.57 -11.47
CA CYS A 60 5.28 -1.55 -12.02
C CYS A 60 4.86 -3.01 -11.79
N PHE A 61 3.79 -3.25 -11.01
CA PHE A 61 3.21 -4.57 -10.72
C PHE A 61 4.15 -5.54 -9.97
N LYS A 62 5.20 -5.03 -9.33
CA LYS A 62 6.06 -5.86 -8.47
C LYS A 62 5.32 -6.22 -7.18
N GLU A 63 5.26 -7.51 -6.89
CA GLU A 63 4.74 -8.08 -5.64
C GLU A 63 5.89 -8.38 -4.67
N LEU A 64 5.66 -8.06 -3.39
CA LEU A 64 6.56 -8.32 -2.27
C LEU A 64 5.73 -8.69 -1.02
N GLU A 65 6.22 -9.67 -0.27
CA GLU A 65 5.69 -10.15 1.00
C GLU A 65 6.85 -10.33 2.01
N GLY A 66 6.52 -10.64 3.28
CA GLY A 66 7.51 -10.85 4.33
C GLY A 66 8.13 -9.54 4.81
N TRP A 67 7.33 -8.48 4.91
CA TRP A 67 7.78 -7.16 5.34
C TRP A 67 8.24 -7.19 6.81
N GLU A 68 9.30 -6.45 7.10
CA GLU A 68 9.86 -6.25 8.43
C GLU A 68 9.70 -4.80 8.89
N PRO A 69 9.65 -4.51 10.20
CA PRO A 69 9.42 -3.16 10.73
C PRO A 69 10.40 -2.09 10.27
N ASP A 70 11.60 -2.46 9.85
CA ASP A 70 12.69 -1.57 9.45
C ASP A 70 12.89 -1.46 7.93
N ASP A 71 12.10 -2.19 7.14
CA ASP A 71 12.13 -2.12 5.67
C ASP A 71 11.77 -0.72 5.17
N ASP A 72 12.55 -0.23 4.19
CA ASP A 72 12.22 0.99 3.44
C ASP A 72 11.46 0.61 2.15
N PRO A 73 10.21 1.06 1.97
CA PRO A 73 9.45 0.75 0.76
C PRO A 73 9.95 1.41 -0.53
N MET A 74 10.82 2.42 -0.46
CA MET A 74 11.27 3.22 -1.63
C MET A 74 12.35 2.56 -2.49
#